data_AF-A0A1R3RA99-F1
#
_entry.id   AF-A0A1R3RA99-F1
#
_cell.length_a   1.000
_cell.length_b   1.000
_cell.length_c   1.000
_cell.angle_alpha   90.00
_cell.angle_beta   90.00
_cell.angle_gamma   90.00
#
_symmetry.space_group_name_H-M   'P 1'
#
loop_
_entity.id
_entity.type
_entity.pdbx_description
1 polymer ?
#
loop_
_entity_poly.entity_id
_entity_poly.type
_entity_poly.pdbx_seq_one_letter_code
_entity_poly.pdbx_strand_id
1 'polypeptide(L)'
;MVPNFPPDTAGPDAVRAYITRVLVKKYDASPELAEKLATCWQLGRASELRAASLKHLQSDFGNEAGLCLHRAIREDIIEDWQETTAAAFTIWLASTATVIHTVVLVLFFLP
;
A
#
# COMPACT_ATOMS: atom_id res chain seq x y z
N MET A 1 2.02 11.25 -11.92
CA MET A 1 3.00 10.27 -11.42
C MET A 1 2.49 8.87 -11.73
N VAL A 2 3.35 7.90 -12.02
CA VAL A 2 2.92 6.50 -12.19
C VAL A 2 2.73 5.91 -10.78
N PRO A 3 1.60 5.27 -10.47
CA PRO A 3 1.36 4.72 -9.14
C PRO A 3 2.34 3.61 -8.80
N ASN A 4 2.72 3.55 -7.53
CA ASN A 4 3.56 2.50 -6.96
C ASN A 4 2.83 1.16 -6.94
N PHE A 5 1.53 1.14 -6.64
CA PHE A 5 0.72 -0.07 -6.70
C PHE A 5 -0.03 -0.16 -8.04
N PRO A 6 -0.21 -1.36 -8.63
CA PRO A 6 -0.89 -1.48 -9.91
C PRO A 6 -2.38 -1.07 -9.82
N PRO A 7 -2.98 -0.56 -10.91
CA PRO A 7 -4.41 -0.29 -10.97
C PRO A 7 -5.22 -1.56 -10.68
N ASP A 8 -6.40 -1.46 -10.08
CA ASP A 8 -7.22 -2.64 -9.70
C ASP A 8 -7.57 -3.55 -10.89
N THR A 9 -7.66 -2.97 -12.09
CA THR A 9 -7.93 -3.70 -13.33
C THR A 9 -6.72 -4.46 -13.86
N ALA A 10 -5.52 -4.26 -13.29
CA ALA A 10 -4.28 -4.85 -13.76
C ALA A 10 -4.29 -6.36 -13.56
N GLY A 11 -3.99 -7.08 -14.65
CA GLY A 11 -3.96 -8.54 -14.67
C GLY A 11 -2.76 -9.15 -13.93
N PRO A 12 -2.70 -10.48 -13.87
CA PRO A 12 -1.71 -11.22 -13.09
C PRO A 12 -0.26 -10.94 -13.53
N ASP A 13 0.00 -10.66 -14.81
CA ASP A 13 1.36 -10.29 -15.27
C ASP A 13 1.87 -8.99 -14.63
N ALA A 14 1.00 -7.98 -14.54
CA ALA A 14 1.32 -6.72 -13.88
C ALA A 14 1.49 -6.92 -12.37
N VAL A 15 0.72 -7.81 -11.77
CA VAL A 15 0.86 -8.18 -10.36
C VAL A 15 2.21 -8.86 -10.09
N ARG A 16 2.62 -9.80 -10.95
CA ARG A 16 3.93 -10.45 -10.84
C ARG A 16 5.08 -9.47 -11.02
N ALA A 17 5.00 -8.59 -12.01
CA ALA A 17 5.98 -7.51 -12.19
C ALA A 17 6.06 -6.60 -10.96
N TYR A 18 4.93 -6.30 -10.33
CA TYR A 18 4.88 -5.56 -9.08
C TYR A 18 5.58 -6.31 -7.93
N ILE A 19 5.24 -7.58 -7.70
CA ILE A 19 5.84 -8.42 -6.64
C ILE A 19 7.36 -8.50 -6.83
N THR A 20 7.83 -8.80 -8.05
CA THR A 20 9.26 -8.86 -8.36
C THR A 20 9.94 -7.53 -8.05
N ARG A 21 9.38 -6.41 -8.53
CA ARG A 21 9.95 -5.08 -8.29
C ARG A 21 10.02 -4.74 -6.80
N VAL A 22 8.98 -5.06 -6.03
CA VAL A 22 8.94 -4.79 -4.58
C VAL A 22 10.01 -5.59 -3.87
N LEU A 23 10.10 -6.89 -4.12
CA LEU A 23 11.08 -7.75 -3.45
C LEU A 23 12.52 -7.33 -3.77
N VAL A 24 12.80 -6.97 -5.02
CA VAL A 24 14.13 -6.49 -5.42
C VAL A 24 14.42 -5.11 -4.84
N LYS A 25 13.53 -4.13 -5.00
CA LYS A 25 13.83 -2.73 -4.68
C LYS A 25 13.69 -2.37 -3.20
N LYS A 26 12.76 -3.00 -2.47
CA LYS A 26 12.48 -2.66 -1.07
C LYS A 26 13.16 -3.62 -0.08
N TYR A 27 13.50 -4.82 -0.52
CA TYR A 27 14.00 -5.89 0.34
C TYR A 27 15.29 -6.56 -0.17
N ASP A 28 15.92 -5.99 -1.21
CA ASP A 28 17.19 -6.47 -1.78
C ASP A 28 17.22 -7.97 -2.11
N ALA A 29 16.06 -8.56 -2.46
CA ALA A 29 15.99 -9.93 -2.90
C ALA A 29 16.70 -10.09 -4.25
N SER A 30 17.33 -11.26 -4.47
CA SER A 30 17.90 -11.55 -5.80
C SER A 30 16.78 -11.57 -6.85
N PRO A 31 17.04 -11.11 -8.10
CA PRO A 31 16.04 -11.15 -9.17
C PRO A 31 15.44 -12.53 -9.38
N GLU A 32 16.25 -13.58 -9.30
CA GLU A 32 15.83 -14.97 -9.50
C GLU A 32 14.88 -15.42 -8.39
N LEU A 33 15.16 -15.06 -7.14
CA LEU A 33 14.28 -15.34 -6.01
C LEU A 33 12.96 -14.57 -6.14
N ALA A 34 13.03 -13.29 -6.50
CA ALA A 34 11.88 -12.42 -6.65
C ALA A 34 10.94 -12.91 -7.77
N GLU A 35 11.48 -13.27 -8.93
CA GLU A 35 10.71 -13.86 -10.04
C GLU A 35 10.08 -15.19 -9.63
N LYS A 36 10.85 -16.08 -8.98
CA LYS A 36 10.33 -17.35 -8.47
C LYS A 36 9.15 -17.13 -7.52
N LEU A 37 9.28 -16.21 -6.55
CA LEU A 37 8.20 -15.89 -5.62
C LEU A 37 7.00 -15.27 -6.34
N ALA A 38 7.23 -14.38 -7.31
CA ALA A 38 6.16 -13.81 -8.11
C ALA A 38 5.34 -14.88 -8.85
N THR A 39 5.95 -15.99 -9.29
CA THR A 39 5.21 -17.09 -9.93
C THR A 39 4.19 -17.78 -9.01
N CYS A 40 4.29 -17.63 -7.69
CA CYS A 40 3.27 -18.12 -6.75
C CYS A 40 1.92 -17.43 -6.96
N TRP A 41 1.92 -16.18 -7.43
CA TRP A 41 0.70 -15.47 -7.82
C TRP A 41 0.31 -15.81 -9.26
N GLN A 42 -0.33 -16.96 -9.42
CA GLN A 42 -0.70 -17.49 -10.74
C GLN A 42 -1.87 -16.73 -11.35
N LEU A 43 -2.89 -16.50 -10.53
CA LEU A 43 -4.18 -15.90 -10.89
C LEU A 43 -4.49 -14.73 -9.94
N GLY A 44 -5.47 -13.91 -10.29
CA GLY A 44 -5.88 -12.75 -9.49
C GLY A 44 -5.30 -11.45 -10.02
N ARG A 45 -6.12 -10.40 -9.97
CA ARG A 45 -5.75 -9.05 -10.38
C ARG A 45 -5.16 -8.30 -9.19
N ALA A 46 -4.76 -7.06 -9.43
CA ALA A 46 -4.26 -6.19 -8.37
C ALA A 46 -5.31 -5.94 -7.28
N SER A 47 -6.61 -5.96 -7.60
CA SER A 47 -7.69 -5.87 -6.61
C SER A 47 -7.64 -6.99 -5.56
N GLU A 48 -7.40 -8.23 -6.00
CA GLU A 48 -7.29 -9.39 -5.14
C GLU A 48 -6.01 -9.34 -4.32
N LEU A 49 -4.89 -8.90 -4.91
CA LEU A 49 -3.65 -8.69 -4.18
C LEU A 49 -3.82 -7.61 -3.09
N ARG A 50 -4.50 -6.50 -3.41
CA ARG A 50 -4.80 -5.43 -2.45
C ARG A 50 -5.63 -5.93 -1.27
N ALA A 51 -6.64 -6.75 -1.56
CA ALA A 51 -7.54 -7.33 -0.58
C ALA A 51 -6.93 -8.51 0.21
N ALA A 52 -5.80 -9.06 -0.24
CA ALA A 52 -5.18 -10.21 0.38
C ALA A 52 -4.83 -9.95 1.86
N SER A 53 -5.18 -10.90 2.72
CA SER A 53 -4.79 -10.87 4.13
C SER A 53 -3.33 -11.27 4.29
N LEU A 54 -2.70 -10.85 5.39
CA LEU A 54 -1.35 -11.31 5.75
C LEU A 54 -1.25 -12.85 5.73
N LYS A 55 -2.24 -13.54 6.29
CA LYS A 55 -2.26 -15.02 6.33
C LYS A 55 -2.28 -15.63 4.93
N HIS A 56 -3.03 -15.04 3.99
CA HIS A 56 -3.07 -15.49 2.61
C HIS A 56 -1.71 -15.31 1.93
N LEU A 57 -1.10 -14.13 2.08
CA LEU A 57 0.23 -13.86 1.53
C LEU A 57 1.31 -14.77 2.14
N GLN A 58 1.26 -15.04 3.44
CA GLN A 58 2.19 -15.97 4.09
C GLN A 58 2.01 -17.42 3.63
N SER A 59 0.77 -17.81 3.31
CA SER A 59 0.49 -19.13 2.73
C SER A 59 1.11 -19.29 1.34
N ASP A 60 1.05 -18.25 0.51
CA ASP A 60 1.45 -18.34 -0.90
C ASP A 60 2.96 -18.07 -1.09
N PHE A 61 3.53 -17.16 -0.33
CA PHE A 61 4.92 -16.71 -0.48
C PHE A 61 5.85 -17.18 0.65
N GLY A 62 5.31 -17.79 1.70
CA GLY A 62 6.03 -18.12 2.93
C GLY A 62 6.00 -16.98 3.96
N ASN A 63 6.35 -17.31 5.21
CA ASN A 63 6.17 -16.40 6.36
C ASN A 63 6.88 -15.05 6.18
N GLU A 64 8.13 -15.07 5.73
CA GLU A 64 8.96 -13.87 5.59
C GLU A 64 8.53 -13.02 4.39
N ALA A 65 8.54 -13.59 3.18
CA ALA A 65 8.15 -12.87 1.98
C ALA A 65 6.69 -12.39 2.02
N GLY A 66 5.77 -13.18 2.57
CA GLY A 66 4.38 -12.79 2.76
C GLY A 66 4.21 -11.60 3.70
N LEU A 67 5.00 -11.51 4.78
CA LEU A 67 5.00 -10.36 5.67
C LEU A 67 5.55 -9.11 4.99
N CYS A 68 6.67 -9.24 4.27
CA CYS A 68 7.28 -8.15 3.52
C CYS A 68 6.32 -7.61 2.45
N LEU A 69 5.71 -8.49 1.66
CA LEU A 69 4.72 -8.09 0.65
C LEU A 69 3.51 -7.40 1.27
N HIS A 70 2.96 -7.93 2.37
CA HIS A 70 1.82 -7.31 3.04
C HIS A 70 2.13 -5.87 3.47
N ARG A 71 3.33 -5.62 4.01
CA ARG A 71 3.76 -4.26 4.41
C ARG A 71 3.93 -3.36 3.19
N ALA A 72 4.70 -3.80 2.20
CA ALA A 72 4.97 -3.02 1.00
C ALA A 72 3.71 -2.63 0.22
N ILE A 73 2.73 -3.54 0.12
CA ILE A 73 1.43 -3.26 -0.52
C ILE A 73 0.72 -2.11 0.20
N ARG A 74 0.68 -2.12 1.53
CA ARG A 74 0.02 -1.07 2.31
C ARG A 74 0.75 0.27 2.20
N GLU A 75 2.08 0.25 2.27
CA GLU A 75 2.91 1.43 2.07
C GLU A 75 2.68 2.05 0.70
N ASP A 76 2.77 1.26 -0.38
CA ASP A 76 2.60 1.75 -1.74
C ASP A 76 1.20 2.35 -1.97
N ILE A 77 0.15 1.74 -1.42
CA ILE A 77 -1.22 2.26 -1.51
C ILE A 77 -1.39 3.58 -0.75
N ILE A 78 -0.76 3.69 0.43
CA ILE A 78 -0.83 4.92 1.24
C ILE A 78 -0.07 6.04 0.53
N GLU A 79 1.13 5.76 0.03
CA GLU A 79 1.92 6.73 -0.75
C GLU A 79 1.15 7.19 -1.99
N ASP A 80 0.59 6.25 -2.76
CA ASP A 80 -0.22 6.58 -3.93
C ASP A 80 -1.45 7.44 -3.58
N TRP A 81 -2.09 7.18 -2.43
CA TRP A 81 -3.21 7.99 -1.96
C TRP A 81 -2.77 9.39 -1.55
N GLN A 82 -1.67 9.54 -0.83
CA GLN A 82 -1.15 10.84 -0.36
C GLN A 82 -0.84 11.79 -1.52
N GLU A 83 -0.45 11.26 -2.67
CA GLU A 83 -0.20 12.04 -3.90
C GLU A 83 -1.50 12.50 -4.61
N THR A 84 -2.68 12.11 -4.12
CA THR A 84 -3.95 12.52 -4.72
C THR A 84 -4.44 13.88 -4.22
N THR A 85 -5.16 14.60 -5.09
CA THR A 85 -5.86 15.85 -4.72
C THR A 85 -6.92 15.61 -3.64
N ALA A 86 -7.54 14.44 -3.62
CA ALA A 86 -8.50 14.05 -2.60
C ALA A 86 -7.84 13.92 -1.21
N ALA A 87 -6.63 13.36 -1.13
CA ALA A 87 -5.87 13.33 0.11
C ALA A 87 -5.51 14.74 0.57
N ALA A 88 -5.01 15.61 -0.32
CA ALA A 88 -4.71 16.99 0.01
C ALA A 88 -5.94 17.74 0.58
N PHE A 89 -7.10 17.58 -0.06
CA PHE A 89 -8.36 18.15 0.42
C PHE A 89 -8.77 17.59 1.79
N THR A 90 -8.66 16.28 1.98
CA THR A 90 -9.01 15.61 3.24
C THR A 90 -8.11 16.07 4.39
N ILE A 91 -6.80 16.16 4.14
CA ILE A 91 -5.81 16.65 5.12
C ILE A 91 -6.10 18.11 5.50
N TRP A 92 -6.41 18.95 4.51
CA TRP A 92 -6.77 20.34 4.75
C TRP A 92 -8.05 20.47 5.60
N LEU A 93 -9.08 19.71 5.29
CA LEU A 93 -10.33 19.68 6.04
C LEU A 93 -10.13 19.22 7.49
N ALA A 94 -9.35 18.16 7.70
CA ALA A 94 -9.04 17.66 9.04
C ALA A 94 -8.23 18.69 9.86
N SER A 95 -7.27 19.34 9.22
CA SER A 95 -6.44 20.37 9.85
C SER A 95 -7.27 21.58 10.28
N THR A 96 -8.14 22.08 9.39
CA THR A 96 -9.02 23.21 9.69
C THR A 96 -10.02 22.88 10.80
N ALA A 97 -10.64 21.69 10.78
CA ALA A 97 -11.52 21.23 11.85
C ALA A 97 -10.82 21.16 13.21
N THR A 98 -9.58 20.66 13.24
CA THR A 98 -8.76 20.56 14.46
C THR A 98 -8.44 21.94 15.04
N VAL A 99 -8.08 22.91 14.18
CA VAL A 99 -7.83 24.29 14.61
C VAL A 99 -9.10 24.92 15.19
N ILE A 100 -10.24 24.80 14.52
CA ILE A 100 -11.52 25.32 15.02
C ILE A 100 -11.86 24.72 16.38
N HIS A 101 -11.73 23.40 16.52
CA HIS A 101 -12.01 22.72 17.79
C HIS A 101 -11.08 23.21 18.91
N THR A 102 -9.79 23.37 18.62
CA THR A 102 -8.80 23.88 19.58
C THR A 102 -9.11 25.32 20.00
N VAL A 103 -9.45 26.19 19.05
CA VAL A 103 -9.83 27.59 19.33
C VAL A 103 -11.08 27.65 20.20
N VAL A 104 -12.10 26.84 19.92
CA VAL A 104 -13.31 26.75 20.75
C VAL A 104 -12.96 26.26 22.16
N LEU A 105 -12.12 25.23 22.29
CA LEU A 105 -11.69 24.77 23.61
C LEU A 105 -10.98 25.86 24.41
N VAL A 106 -10.08 26.61 23.77
CA VAL A 106 -9.38 27.72 24.41
C VAL A 106 -10.33 28.84 24.82
N LEU A 107 -11.21 29.29 23.92
CA LEU A 107 -12.10 30.42 24.18
C LEU A 107 -13.17 30.14 25.25
N PHE A 108 -13.61 28.87 25.39
CA PHE A 108 -14.74 28.53 26.24
C PHE A 108 -14.36 27.78 27.53
N PHE A 109 -13.16 27.19 27.62
CA PHE A 109 -12.79 26.33 28.74
C PHE A 109 -11.43 26.63 29.37
N LEU A 110 -10.60 27.49 28.77
CA LEU A 110 -9.38 28.01 29.39
C LEU A 110 -9.63 29.44 29.89
N PRO A 111 -9.29 29.78 31.15
CA PRO A 111 -9.53 31.09 31.75
C PRO A 111 -8.67 32.20 31.15
#